data_AF-A0A7C8DTC6-F1
#
_entry.id   AF-A0A7C8DTC6-F1
#
_cell.length_a   1.000
_cell.length_b   1.000
_cell.length_c   1.000
_cell.angle_alpha   90.00
_cell.angle_beta   90.00
_cell.angle_gamma   90.00
#
_symmetry.space_group_name_H-M   'P 1'
#
loop_
_entity.id
_entity.type
_entity.pdbx_description
1 polymer ?
#
loop_
_entity_poly.entity_id
_entity_poly.type
_entity_poly.pdbx_seq_one_letter_code
_entity_poly.pdbx_strand_id
1 'polypeptide(L)'
;MNNAILITGFNGEIGRQTLMSLSKKEIPIIALDINESDIKYNNVVYIKDSILNQDVITSIFNDYNIIEVYHFAALLSQSANNNPELAHKVNEEGSKLIINFAMSHGIKNESFVKIFFPSSIAVYGPRKLKNAREPDIIKPQTIYGCNKLAIEQFGTQRHEESIELGFGIDFR
;
A
#
# COMPACT_ATOMS: atom_id res chain seq x y z
N MET A 1 -20.53 -10.83 -0.29
CA MET A 1 -19.10 -11.13 -0.52
C MET A 1 -18.41 -11.24 0.83
N ASN A 2 -17.46 -12.14 1.01
CA ASN A 2 -16.73 -12.24 2.27
C ASN A 2 -15.76 -11.05 2.40
N ASN A 3 -15.64 -10.50 3.62
CA ASN A 3 -14.64 -9.49 3.93
C ASN A 3 -13.24 -10.08 3.72
N ALA A 4 -12.33 -9.30 3.15
CA ALA A 4 -10.98 -9.73 2.85
C ALA A 4 -9.94 -8.63 3.11
N ILE A 5 -8.70 -9.05 3.28
CA ILE A 5 -7.53 -8.18 3.43
C ILE A 5 -6.67 -8.27 2.18
N LEU A 6 -6.28 -7.13 1.60
CA LEU A 6 -5.29 -7.07 0.53
C LEU A 6 -3.91 -6.77 1.10
N ILE A 7 -2.90 -7.55 0.73
CA ILE A 7 -1.49 -7.27 1.03
C ILE A 7 -0.74 -7.21 -0.29
N THR A 8 -0.12 -6.06 -0.58
CA THR A 8 0.76 -5.92 -1.77
C THR A 8 2.21 -5.97 -1.33
N GLY A 9 3.11 -6.53 -2.14
CA GLY A 9 4.52 -6.68 -1.78
C GLY A 9 4.73 -7.69 -0.65
N PHE A 10 3.91 -8.74 -0.59
CA PHE A 10 3.90 -9.67 0.55
C PHE A 10 5.20 -10.50 0.66
N ASN A 11 5.99 -10.63 -0.40
CA ASN A 11 7.27 -11.34 -0.34
C ASN A 11 8.40 -10.50 0.28
N GLY A 12 8.18 -9.18 0.46
CA GLY A 12 9.11 -8.33 1.19
C GLY A 12 9.18 -8.70 2.68
N GLU A 13 10.23 -8.25 3.37
CA GLU A 13 10.46 -8.61 4.78
C GLU A 13 9.28 -8.26 5.70
N ILE A 14 8.80 -7.02 5.63
CA ILE A 14 7.64 -6.56 6.41
C ILE A 14 6.35 -7.25 5.92
N GLY A 15 6.20 -7.42 4.60
CA GLY A 15 5.05 -8.06 3.99
C GLY A 15 4.87 -9.50 4.47
N ARG A 16 5.96 -10.28 4.54
CA ARG A 16 5.94 -11.68 4.95
C ARG A 16 5.58 -11.83 6.42
N GLN A 17 6.14 -10.97 7.28
CA GLN A 17 5.79 -10.96 8.71
C GLN A 17 4.33 -10.56 8.93
N THR A 18 3.83 -9.59 8.16
CA THR A 18 2.43 -9.16 8.20
C THR A 18 1.50 -10.28 7.75
N LEU A 19 1.82 -10.95 6.63
CA LEU A 19 1.07 -12.09 6.12
C LEU A 19 1.05 -13.25 7.13
N MET A 20 2.19 -13.60 7.73
CA MET A 20 2.29 -14.64 8.76
C MET A 20 1.45 -14.33 10.01
N SER A 21 1.37 -13.05 10.39
CA SER A 21 0.55 -12.61 11.53
C SER A 21 -0.93 -12.69 11.20
N LEU A 22 -1.33 -12.17 10.03
CA LEU A 22 -2.73 -12.10 9.60
C LEU A 22 -3.29 -13.47 9.20
N SER A 23 -2.48 -14.39 8.66
CA SER A 23 -2.93 -15.73 8.25
C SER A 23 -3.45 -16.58 9.41
N LYS A 24 -3.14 -16.20 10.66
CA LYS A 24 -3.71 -16.82 11.86
C LYS A 24 -5.17 -16.44 12.11
N LYS A 25 -5.68 -15.41 11.44
CA LYS A 25 -7.10 -15.01 11.51
C LYS A 25 -7.91 -15.80 10.48
N GLU A 26 -9.18 -16.04 10.76
CA GLU A 26 -10.10 -16.70 9.82
C GLU A 26 -10.72 -15.72 8.79
N ILE A 27 -9.94 -14.74 8.34
CA ILE A 27 -10.34 -13.79 7.29
C ILE A 27 -9.56 -14.12 6.01
N PRO A 28 -10.22 -14.16 4.84
CA PRO A 28 -9.55 -14.27 3.55
C PRO A 28 -8.50 -13.18 3.34
N ILE A 29 -7.33 -13.57 2.82
CA ILE A 29 -6.24 -12.65 2.49
C ILE A 29 -5.87 -12.80 1.03
N ILE A 30 -5.76 -11.69 0.33
CA ILE A 30 -5.30 -11.59 -1.05
C ILE A 30 -3.88 -11.06 -1.02
N ALA A 31 -2.91 -11.90 -1.39
CA ALA A 31 -1.49 -11.60 -1.31
C ALA A 31 -0.94 -11.39 -2.74
N LEU A 32 -0.66 -10.13 -3.09
CA LEU A 32 -0.18 -9.69 -4.40
C LEU A 32 1.32 -9.36 -4.36
N ASP A 33 2.10 -9.99 -5.23
CA ASP A 33 3.54 -9.69 -5.41
C ASP A 33 3.97 -10.04 -6.84
N ILE A 34 5.06 -9.44 -7.31
CA ILE A 34 5.61 -9.76 -8.64
C ILE A 34 6.32 -11.13 -8.67
N ASN A 35 6.69 -11.65 -7.49
CA ASN A 35 7.34 -12.94 -7.33
C ASN A 35 6.36 -14.00 -6.83
N GLU A 36 6.67 -15.27 -7.12
CA GLU A 36 5.90 -16.39 -6.59
C GLU A 36 6.09 -16.54 -5.08
N SER A 37 5.06 -17.02 -4.40
CA SER A 37 5.15 -17.38 -2.99
C SER A 37 5.88 -18.71 -2.82
N ASP A 38 6.81 -18.77 -1.88
CA ASP A 38 7.40 -20.00 -1.33
C ASP A 38 6.66 -20.51 -0.09
N ILE A 39 5.65 -19.77 0.39
CA ILE A 39 4.83 -20.09 1.57
C ILE A 39 3.38 -20.34 1.17
N LYS A 40 2.68 -21.15 1.98
CA LYS A 40 1.28 -21.48 1.79
C LYS A 40 0.52 -21.41 3.10
N TYR A 41 -0.65 -20.78 3.05
CA TYR A 41 -1.62 -20.69 4.14
C TYR A 41 -3.00 -20.93 3.54
N ASN A 42 -3.89 -21.60 4.28
CA ASN A 42 -5.17 -22.08 3.75
C ASN A 42 -6.16 -20.95 3.42
N ASN A 43 -6.06 -19.81 4.10
CA ASN A 43 -6.93 -18.65 3.91
C ASN A 43 -6.33 -17.58 2.99
N VAL A 44 -5.25 -17.89 2.27
CA VAL A 44 -4.52 -16.92 1.44
C VAL A 44 -4.64 -17.30 -0.03
N VAL A 45 -5.07 -16.33 -0.83
CA VAL A 45 -5.01 -16.37 -2.30
C VAL A 45 -3.76 -15.61 -2.73
N TYR A 46 -2.84 -16.30 -3.39
CA TYR A 46 -1.58 -15.72 -3.87
C TYR A 46 -1.74 -15.32 -5.35
N ILE A 47 -1.40 -14.07 -5.66
CA ILE A 47 -1.45 -13.51 -7.01
C ILE A 47 -0.05 -13.03 -7.38
N LYS A 48 0.53 -13.62 -8.43
CA LYS A 48 1.82 -13.21 -9.00
C LYS A 48 1.60 -12.18 -10.10
N ASP A 49 1.52 -10.91 -9.74
CA ASP A 49 1.38 -9.81 -10.70
C ASP A 49 1.86 -8.48 -10.11
N SER A 50 1.86 -7.44 -10.94
CA SER A 50 2.24 -6.09 -10.57
C SER A 50 1.06 -5.27 -10.08
N ILE A 51 1.30 -4.36 -9.14
CA ILE A 51 0.35 -3.30 -8.78
C ILE A 51 0.06 -2.32 -9.94
N LEU A 52 0.82 -2.39 -11.03
CA LEU A 52 0.58 -1.63 -12.25
C LEU A 52 -0.45 -2.29 -13.18
N ASN A 53 -0.80 -3.55 -12.93
CA ASN A 53 -1.77 -4.27 -13.75
C ASN A 53 -3.19 -3.93 -13.28
N GLN A 54 -3.79 -2.95 -13.94
CA GLN A 54 -5.13 -2.45 -13.59
C GLN A 54 -6.21 -3.53 -13.68
N ASP A 55 -6.10 -4.49 -14.60
CA ASP A 55 -7.09 -5.56 -14.73
C ASP A 55 -7.06 -6.48 -13.50
N VAL A 56 -5.87 -6.82 -13.01
CA VAL A 56 -5.72 -7.61 -11.77
C VAL A 56 -6.26 -6.87 -10.56
N ILE A 57 -5.95 -5.57 -10.42
CA ILE A 57 -6.49 -4.76 -9.32
C ILE A 57 -8.02 -4.68 -9.42
N THR A 58 -8.55 -4.50 -10.61
CA THR A 58 -10.00 -4.47 -10.86
C THR A 58 -10.67 -5.78 -10.44
N SER A 59 -10.11 -6.93 -10.84
CA SER A 59 -10.61 -8.24 -10.43
C SER A 59 -10.60 -8.41 -8.90
N ILE A 60 -9.51 -8.03 -8.23
CA ILE A 60 -9.41 -8.14 -6.76
C ILE A 60 -10.55 -7.39 -6.06
N PHE A 61 -10.82 -6.14 -6.44
CA PHE A 61 -11.86 -5.32 -5.80
C PHE A 61 -13.29 -5.69 -6.24
N ASN A 62 -13.45 -6.39 -7.37
CA ASN A 62 -14.75 -6.91 -7.81
C ASN A 62 -15.11 -8.24 -7.14
N ASP A 63 -14.12 -9.11 -6.97
CA ASP A 63 -14.32 -10.48 -6.48
C ASP A 63 -14.39 -10.55 -4.95
N TYR A 64 -13.78 -9.58 -4.26
CA TYR A 64 -13.67 -9.55 -2.81
C TYR A 64 -14.14 -8.22 -2.20
N ASN A 65 -14.77 -8.30 -1.02
CA ASN A 65 -15.05 -7.09 -0.24
C ASN A 65 -13.79 -6.71 0.57
N ILE A 66 -12.91 -5.89 -0.01
CA ILE A 66 -11.68 -5.47 0.65
C ILE A 66 -11.98 -4.47 1.76
N ILE A 67 -11.64 -4.83 3.00
CA ILE A 67 -11.84 -3.98 4.20
C ILE A 67 -10.54 -3.41 4.76
N GLU A 68 -9.41 -4.04 4.47
CA GLU A 68 -8.08 -3.58 4.88
C GLU A 68 -7.09 -3.79 3.72
N VAL A 69 -6.18 -2.84 3.54
CA VAL A 69 -5.08 -2.88 2.59
C VAL A 69 -3.78 -2.63 3.32
N TYR A 70 -2.82 -3.55 3.22
CA TYR A 70 -1.43 -3.36 3.67
C TYR A 70 -0.54 -3.19 2.43
N HIS A 71 -0.13 -1.95 2.16
CA HIS A 71 0.53 -1.59 0.90
C HIS A 71 2.06 -1.52 1.05
N PHE A 72 2.75 -2.66 0.86
CA PHE A 72 4.22 -2.74 0.96
C PHE A 72 4.96 -2.69 -0.38
N ALA A 73 4.26 -2.89 -1.50
CA ALA A 73 4.89 -2.92 -2.82
C ALA A 73 5.54 -1.57 -3.15
N ALA A 74 6.87 -1.56 -3.28
CA ALA A 74 7.66 -0.39 -3.67
C ALA A 74 9.06 -0.81 -4.15
N LEU A 75 9.66 0.01 -5.02
CA LEU A 75 11.10 0.03 -5.25
C LEU A 75 11.80 0.81 -4.15
N LEU A 76 12.75 0.15 -3.47
CA LEU A 76 13.55 0.74 -2.39
C LEU A 76 14.59 1.74 -2.90
N SER A 77 15.18 2.53 -1.99
CA SER A 77 16.00 3.70 -2.32
C SER A 77 17.11 3.48 -3.34
N GLN A 78 17.85 2.36 -3.26
CA GLN A 78 18.93 2.09 -4.22
C GLN A 78 18.38 1.83 -5.63
N SER A 79 17.37 0.96 -5.74
CA SER A 79 16.72 0.64 -7.01
C SER A 79 16.01 1.85 -7.61
N ALA A 80 15.38 2.67 -6.76
CA ALA A 80 14.70 3.89 -7.20
C ALA A 80 15.67 4.94 -7.77
N ASN A 81 16.86 5.08 -7.18
CA ASN A 81 17.89 5.96 -7.73
C ASN A 81 18.48 5.42 -9.04
N ASN A 82 18.63 4.10 -9.16
CA ASN A 82 19.13 3.46 -10.38
C ASN A 82 18.12 3.57 -11.54
N ASN A 83 16.81 3.55 -11.25
CA ASN A 83 15.76 3.69 -12.25
C ASN A 83 14.62 4.59 -11.76
N PRO A 84 14.76 5.92 -11.85
CA PRO A 84 13.77 6.87 -11.36
C PRO A 84 12.43 6.80 -12.10
N GLU A 85 12.42 6.47 -13.40
CA GLU A 85 11.18 6.34 -14.17
C GLU A 85 10.36 5.15 -13.68
N LEU A 86 11.00 4.01 -13.46
CA LEU A 86 10.32 2.85 -12.88
C LEU A 86 9.88 3.11 -11.44
N ALA A 87 10.66 3.87 -10.66
CA ALA A 87 10.28 4.29 -9.32
C ALA A 87 9.00 5.15 -9.36
N HIS A 88 8.90 6.10 -10.28
CA HIS A 88 7.68 6.89 -10.44
C HIS A 88 6.46 6.01 -10.76
N LYS A 89 6.59 5.10 -11.75
CA LYS A 89 5.51 4.17 -12.09
C LYS A 89 5.09 3.33 -10.89
N VAL A 90 6.02 2.63 -10.25
CA VAL A 90 5.70 1.69 -9.16
C VAL A 90 5.29 2.42 -7.88
N ASN A 91 6.12 3.33 -7.39
CA ASN A 91 5.95 3.94 -6.07
C ASN A 91 4.94 5.07 -6.05
N GLU A 92 4.59 5.65 -7.21
CA GLU A 92 3.55 6.69 -7.28
C GLU A 92 2.31 6.23 -8.03
N GLU A 93 2.42 5.89 -9.32
CA GLU A 93 1.24 5.54 -10.12
C GLU A 93 0.57 4.25 -9.60
N GLY A 94 1.36 3.21 -9.31
CA GLY A 94 0.87 1.97 -8.73
C GLY A 94 0.25 2.16 -7.35
N SER A 95 0.87 2.96 -6.49
CA SER A 95 0.30 3.28 -5.16
C SER A 95 -1.00 4.07 -5.27
N LYS A 96 -1.06 5.08 -6.15
CA LYS A 96 -2.30 5.85 -6.42
C LYS A 96 -3.40 4.95 -6.97
N LEU A 97 -3.07 3.97 -7.81
CA LEU A 97 -4.03 3.00 -8.31
C LEU A 97 -4.69 2.24 -7.16
N ILE A 98 -3.90 1.66 -6.26
CA ILE A 98 -4.42 0.93 -5.08
C ILE A 98 -5.32 1.82 -4.22
N ILE A 99 -4.88 3.05 -3.92
CA ILE A 99 -5.64 4.01 -3.09
C ILE A 99 -6.95 4.40 -3.76
N ASN A 100 -6.96 4.66 -5.07
CA ASN A 100 -8.15 5.06 -5.81
C ASN A 100 -9.18 3.92 -5.93
N PHE A 101 -8.71 2.69 -6.11
CA PHE A 101 -9.59 1.51 -6.11
C PHE A 101 -10.20 1.29 -4.72
N ALA A 102 -9.40 1.40 -3.66
CA ALA A 102 -9.91 1.32 -2.29
C ALA A 102 -10.92 2.43 -1.97
N MET A 103 -10.67 3.67 -2.44
CA MET A 103 -11.61 4.79 -2.30
C MET A 103 -12.94 4.51 -3.01
N SER A 104 -12.88 4.14 -4.29
CA SER A 104 -14.07 3.80 -5.07
C SER A 104 -14.84 2.64 -4.44
N HIS A 105 -14.12 1.65 -3.90
CA HIS A 105 -14.71 0.51 -3.19
C HIS A 105 -15.39 0.92 -1.89
N GLY A 106 -14.77 1.77 -1.08
CA GLY A 106 -15.35 2.31 0.15
C GLY A 106 -16.62 3.12 -0.13
N ILE A 107 -16.58 4.01 -1.12
CA ILE A 107 -17.75 4.80 -1.56
C ILE A 107 -18.89 3.87 -2.02
N LYS A 108 -18.60 2.92 -2.92
CA LYS A 108 -19.60 2.00 -3.46
C LYS A 108 -20.31 1.18 -2.38
N ASN A 109 -19.58 0.82 -1.33
CA ASN A 109 -20.11 0.01 -0.23
C ASN A 109 -20.51 0.85 1.00
N GLU A 110 -20.52 2.19 0.90
CA GLU A 110 -20.83 3.12 1.99
C GLU A 110 -20.07 2.77 3.29
N SER A 111 -18.77 2.48 3.15
CA SER A 111 -17.91 2.03 4.25
C SER A 111 -16.50 2.60 4.14
N PHE A 112 -15.69 2.38 5.19
CA PHE A 112 -14.27 2.74 5.19
C PHE A 112 -13.39 1.52 4.90
N VAL A 113 -12.53 1.62 3.90
CA VAL A 113 -11.41 0.70 3.68
C VAL A 113 -10.19 1.23 4.41
N LYS A 114 -9.64 0.47 5.36
CA LYS A 114 -8.41 0.87 6.06
C LYS A 114 -7.21 0.61 5.17
N ILE A 115 -6.31 1.58 5.06
CA ILE A 115 -5.07 1.44 4.30
C ILE A 115 -3.90 1.72 5.24
N PHE A 116 -3.03 0.73 5.40
CA PHE A 116 -1.74 0.91 6.01
C PHE A 116 -0.67 1.08 4.93
N PHE A 117 -0.07 2.26 4.90
CA PHE A 117 1.04 2.63 4.03
C PHE A 117 2.26 2.99 4.89
N PRO A 118 3.26 2.09 5.00
CA PRO A 118 4.48 2.44 5.70
C PRO A 118 5.27 3.44 4.89
N SER A 119 5.40 4.65 5.42
CA SER A 119 6.37 5.61 4.91
C SER A 119 7.81 5.21 5.31
N SER A 120 8.73 6.17 5.27
CA SER A 120 10.15 5.95 5.51
C SER A 120 10.79 7.16 6.15
N ILE A 121 11.81 6.93 6.98
CA ILE A 121 12.71 7.98 7.47
C ILE A 121 13.34 8.80 6.31
N ALA A 122 13.35 8.26 5.09
CA ALA A 122 13.81 8.95 3.89
C ALA A 122 13.05 10.26 3.58
N VAL A 123 11.82 10.45 4.07
CA VAL A 123 11.06 11.69 3.88
C VAL A 123 11.69 12.88 4.63
N TYR A 124 12.45 12.62 5.71
CA TYR A 124 13.15 13.67 6.47
C TYR A 124 14.50 14.08 5.85
N GLY A 125 15.00 13.31 4.88
CA GLY A 125 16.31 13.52 4.26
C GLY A 125 17.49 13.18 5.19
N PRO A 126 18.75 13.43 4.77
CA PRO A 126 19.95 12.97 5.49
C PRO A 126 20.28 13.80 6.73
N ARG A 127 19.37 14.66 7.21
CA ARG A 127 19.58 15.32 8.50
C ARG A 127 19.71 14.21 9.53
N LYS A 128 20.83 14.23 10.27
CA LYS A 128 21.10 13.33 11.39
C LYS A 128 20.18 13.69 12.57
N LEU A 129 18.86 13.62 12.36
CA LEU A 129 17.89 13.62 13.45
C LEU A 129 18.14 12.31 14.20
N LYS A 130 18.78 12.40 15.38
CA LYS A 130 19.00 11.22 16.22
C LYS A 130 17.67 10.51 16.52
N ASN A 131 16.62 11.29 16.75
CA ASN A 131 15.24 10.86 16.91
C ASN A 131 14.37 11.81 16.07
N ALA A 132 13.99 11.40 14.86
CA ALA A 132 12.97 12.13 14.10
C ALA A 132 11.60 11.93 14.75
N ARG A 133 10.79 12.99 14.77
CA ARG A 133 9.39 13.00 15.22
C ARG A 133 8.50 13.43 14.05
N GLU A 134 7.24 13.04 14.08
CA GLU A 134 6.22 13.34 13.07
C GLU A 134 6.13 14.84 12.69
N PRO A 135 6.24 15.83 13.61
CA PRO A 135 6.21 17.24 13.25
C PRO A 135 7.55 17.80 12.74
N ASP A 136 8.61 17.00 12.64
CA ASP A 136 9.90 17.49 12.16
C ASP A 136 9.85 17.81 10.65
N ILE A 137 10.80 18.65 10.20
CA ILE A 137 10.83 19.14 8.81
C ILE A 137 11.03 17.99 7.82
N ILE A 138 10.05 17.78 6.96
CA ILE A 138 10.09 16.87 5.82
C ILE A 138 10.87 17.53 4.68
N LYS A 139 11.99 16.93 4.26
CA LYS A 139 12.84 17.41 3.16
C LYS A 139 13.59 16.24 2.52
N PRO A 140 12.92 15.40 1.72
CA PRO A 140 13.57 14.27 1.07
C PRO A 140 14.67 14.74 0.11
N GLN A 141 15.69 13.91 -0.07
CA GLN A 141 16.78 14.15 -1.04
C GLN A 141 17.02 12.98 -1.99
N THR A 142 16.29 11.87 -1.80
CA THR A 142 16.35 10.70 -2.67
C THR A 142 15.05 10.58 -3.45
N ILE A 143 15.11 9.95 -4.63
CA ILE A 143 13.90 9.67 -5.44
C ILE A 143 12.87 8.92 -4.61
N TYR A 144 13.31 7.89 -3.89
CA TYR A 144 12.45 7.11 -3.00
C TYR A 144 11.79 7.94 -1.90
N GLY A 145 12.53 8.84 -1.24
CA GLY A 145 11.97 9.73 -0.23
C GLY A 145 10.92 10.67 -0.82
N CYS A 146 11.17 11.20 -2.02
CA CYS A 146 10.20 12.02 -2.75
C CYS A 146 8.94 11.22 -3.11
N ASN A 147 9.08 9.99 -3.63
CA ASN A 147 7.92 9.16 -3.97
C ASN A 147 7.08 8.84 -2.72
N LYS A 148 7.73 8.48 -1.59
CA LYS A 148 7.03 8.19 -0.33
C LYS A 148 6.24 9.40 0.16
N LEU A 149 6.85 10.58 0.16
CA LEU A 149 6.15 11.82 0.54
C LEU A 149 4.97 12.13 -0.38
N ALA A 150 5.13 11.93 -1.70
CA ALA A 150 4.04 12.15 -2.65
C ALA A 150 2.81 11.27 -2.33
N ILE A 151 3.02 10.04 -1.91
CA ILE A 151 1.94 9.13 -1.54
C ILE A 151 1.39 9.38 -0.15
N GLU A 152 2.20 9.81 0.83
CA GLU A 152 1.67 10.30 2.11
C GLU A 152 0.66 11.43 1.89
N GLN A 153 1.04 12.43 1.08
CA GLN A 153 0.18 13.59 0.79
C GLN A 153 -1.08 13.18 0.04
N PHE A 154 -0.94 12.32 -0.99
CA PHE A 154 -2.06 11.84 -1.76
C PHE A 154 -3.05 11.04 -0.91
N GLY A 155 -2.56 10.10 -0.10
CA GLY A 155 -3.37 9.27 0.79
C GLY A 155 -4.06 10.10 1.87
N THR A 156 -3.35 11.07 2.47
CA THR A 156 -3.92 12.00 3.45
C THR A 156 -5.06 12.82 2.84
N GLN A 157 -4.86 13.37 1.64
CA GLN A 157 -5.91 14.12 0.94
C GLN A 157 -7.16 13.26 0.69
N ARG A 158 -7.00 12.03 0.19
CA ARG A 158 -8.11 11.10 -0.04
C ARG A 158 -8.82 10.71 1.27
N HIS A 159 -8.08 10.62 2.37
CA HIS A 159 -8.64 10.35 3.69
C HIS A 159 -9.49 11.52 4.21
N GLU A 160 -9.02 12.76 4.05
CA GLU A 160 -9.79 13.96 4.39
C GLU A 160 -11.12 14.02 3.60
N GLU A 161 -11.07 13.75 2.29
CA GLU A 161 -12.27 13.63 1.45
C GLU A 161 -13.22 12.54 1.97
N SER A 162 -12.68 11.42 2.46
CA SER A 162 -13.48 10.33 3.03
C SER A 162 -14.18 10.71 4.33
N ILE A 163 -13.55 11.56 5.15
CA ILE A 163 -14.16 12.10 6.37
C ILE A 163 -15.34 13.00 6.01
N GLU A 164 -15.20 13.86 5.00
CA GLU A 164 -16.28 14.74 4.53
C GLU A 164 -17.46 13.96 3.96
N LEU A 165 -17.19 12.88 3.20
CA LEU A 165 -18.21 12.02 2.61
C LEU A 165 -18.88 11.08 3.64
N GLY A 166 -18.17 10.73 4.72
CA GLY A 166 -18.61 9.73 5.71
C GLY A 166 -18.34 8.27 5.31
N PHE A 167 -17.66 8.05 4.18
CA PHE A 167 -17.21 6.75 3.66
C PHE A 167 -16.03 6.96 2.69
N GLY A 168 -15.29 5.89 2.37
CA GLY A 168 -14.09 5.96 1.52
C GLY A 168 -12.92 5.18 2.12
N ILE A 169 -11.83 5.86 2.45
CA ILE A 169 -10.62 5.26 3.03
C ILE A 169 -10.24 5.84 4.40
N ASP A 170 -9.70 4.97 5.26
CA ASP A 170 -8.96 5.34 6.47
C ASP A 170 -7.47 5.11 6.20
N PHE A 171 -6.76 6.14 5.72
CA PHE A 171 -5.35 6.04 5.29
C PHE A 171 -4.40 6.37 6.44
N ARG A 172 -3.46 5.46 6.73
CA ARG A 172 -2.51 5.55 7.85
C ARG A 172 -1.12 5.05 7.49
#